data_AF-A0A951JUN9-F1
#
_entry.id   AF-A0A951JUN9-F1
#
_cell.length_a   1.000
_cell.length_b   1.000
_cell.length_c   1.000
_cell.angle_alpha   90.00
_cell.angle_beta   90.00
_cell.angle_gamma   90.00
#
_symmetry.space_group_name_H-M   'P 1'
#
loop_
_entity.id
_entity.type
_entity.pdbx_description
1 polymer ?
#
loop_
_entity_poly.entity_id
_entity_poly.type
_entity_poly.pdbx_seq_one_letter_code
_entity_poly.pdbx_strand_id
1 'polypeptide(L)'
;MTSDELDRLLRLLREHPERQTELRELLGVTDWGRVTRSLDALAAAQVRTEERLEALAGRVDALAAAQVRTEERLEELGRYVDRLARIVEGLTEQVSALTGHVDWLRGDAIERRYRERPHTYLSTIARGLHTLSPRELDDLLEAAVADGHLTEDETDELRRADAVLVGRRREDRTEVFVVVEASVGVGLKDVDRARRRADLLARTGRDAVAVVGGTWVVPEAQAAARAYRVWQVTDGRAVAPAS
;
A
#
# COMPACT_ATOMS: atom_id res chain seq x y z
N MET A 1 37.00 -99.81 -8.10
CA MET A 1 35.64 -100.30 -8.29
C MET A 1 35.45 -100.63 -9.75
N THR A 2 35.32 -101.91 -10.07
CA THR A 2 34.92 -102.38 -11.40
C THR A 2 33.40 -102.20 -11.57
N SER A 3 32.89 -102.19 -12.81
CA SER A 3 31.45 -102.03 -13.09
C SER A 3 30.60 -103.09 -12.38
N ASP A 4 31.11 -104.32 -12.31
CA ASP A 4 30.46 -105.45 -11.61
C ASP A 4 30.34 -105.23 -10.09
N GLU A 5 31.36 -104.63 -9.46
CA GLU A 5 31.33 -104.33 -8.03
C GLU A 5 30.30 -103.26 -7.70
N LEU A 6 30.18 -102.24 -8.57
CA LEU A 6 29.16 -101.20 -8.45
C LEU A 6 27.75 -101.79 -8.61
N ASP A 7 27.54 -102.65 -9.62
CA ASP A 7 26.24 -103.28 -9.86
C ASP A 7 25.82 -104.22 -8.73
N ARG A 8 26.78 -104.91 -8.11
CA ARG A 8 26.53 -105.75 -6.94
C ARG A 8 26.16 -104.92 -5.71
N LEU A 9 26.83 -103.79 -5.49
CA LEU A 9 26.51 -102.84 -4.42
C LEU A 9 25.11 -102.23 -4.61
N LEU A 10 24.76 -101.84 -5.84
CA LEU A 10 23.44 -101.31 -6.19
C LEU A 10 22.33 -102.35 -5.98
N ARG A 11 22.58 -103.63 -6.29
CA ARG A 11 21.64 -104.73 -6.00
C ARG A 11 21.42 -104.90 -4.49
N LEU A 12 22.50 -104.97 -3.72
CA LEU A 12 22.48 -105.10 -2.26
C LEU A 12 21.75 -103.95 -1.57
N LEU A 13 21.92 -102.72 -2.06
CA LEU A 13 21.19 -101.56 -1.54
C LEU A 13 19.71 -101.62 -1.88
N ARG A 14 19.31 -102.14 -3.05
CA ARG A 14 17.88 -102.28 -3.42
C ARG A 14 17.15 -103.33 -2.61
N GLU A 15 17.82 -104.43 -2.26
CA GLU A 15 17.24 -105.55 -1.51
C GLU A 15 17.12 -105.27 0.00
N HIS A 16 17.90 -104.31 0.54
CA HIS A 16 17.99 -104.01 1.97
C HIS A 16 17.74 -102.52 2.28
N PRO A 17 16.48 -102.12 2.54
CA PRO A 17 16.11 -100.73 2.84
C PRO A 17 16.88 -100.13 4.03
N GLU A 18 17.17 -100.93 5.06
CA GLU A 18 17.93 -100.56 6.25
C GLU A 18 19.36 -100.10 5.93
N ARG A 19 20.04 -100.77 4.99
CA ARG A 19 21.39 -100.41 4.55
C ARG A 19 21.41 -99.12 3.72
N GLN A 20 20.31 -98.79 3.04
CA GLN A 20 20.18 -97.48 2.38
C GLN A 20 20.07 -96.34 3.38
N THR A 21 19.36 -96.56 4.49
CA THR A 21 19.19 -95.55 5.54
C THR A 21 20.51 -95.30 6.26
N GLU A 22 21.22 -96.36 6.66
CA GLU A 22 22.53 -96.29 7.30
C GLU A 22 23.57 -95.63 6.38
N LEU A 23 23.55 -95.93 5.07
CA LEU A 23 24.42 -95.27 4.09
C LEU A 23 24.10 -93.77 3.93
N ARG A 24 22.82 -93.37 3.97
CA ARG A 24 22.44 -91.94 3.92
C ARG A 24 22.90 -91.18 5.17
N GLU A 25 22.82 -91.83 6.33
CA GLU A 25 23.24 -91.27 7.62
C GLU A 25 24.77 -91.17 7.71
N LEU A 26 25.49 -92.23 7.30
CA LEU A 26 26.96 -92.30 7.29
C LEU A 26 27.62 -91.34 6.29
N LEU A 27 26.98 -91.11 5.14
CA LEU A 27 27.43 -90.13 4.15
C LEU A 27 27.06 -88.69 4.51
N GLY A 28 26.40 -88.45 5.66
CA GLY A 28 25.96 -87.12 6.07
C GLY A 28 25.05 -86.47 5.03
N VAL A 29 24.29 -87.26 4.27
CA VAL A 29 23.41 -86.81 3.18
C VAL A 29 22.17 -86.22 3.84
N THR A 30 22.36 -85.10 4.53
CA THR A 30 21.30 -84.14 4.86
C THR A 30 20.59 -83.78 3.57
N ASP A 31 19.32 -84.19 3.48
CA ASP A 31 18.25 -83.75 2.56
C ASP A 31 18.68 -82.74 1.47
N TRP A 32 19.58 -83.13 0.54
CA TRP A 32 20.08 -82.24 -0.52
C TRP A 32 18.93 -81.71 -1.38
N GLY A 33 17.85 -82.50 -1.52
CA GLY A 33 16.62 -82.06 -2.16
C GLY A 33 15.93 -80.90 -1.43
N ARG A 34 16.05 -80.77 -0.10
CA ARG A 34 15.62 -79.58 0.64
C ARG A 34 16.53 -78.39 0.36
N VAL A 35 17.86 -78.57 0.36
CA VAL A 35 18.81 -77.49 0.07
C VAL A 35 18.59 -76.93 -1.34
N THR A 36 18.48 -77.80 -2.36
CA THR A 36 18.17 -77.39 -3.74
C THR A 36 16.85 -76.65 -3.82
N ARG A 37 15.78 -77.16 -3.21
CA ARG A 37 14.48 -76.47 -3.17
C ARG A 37 14.56 -75.10 -2.48
N SER A 38 15.36 -74.97 -1.41
CA SER A 38 15.59 -73.69 -0.74
C SER A 38 16.38 -72.71 -1.61
N LEU A 39 17.36 -73.19 -2.38
CA LEU A 39 18.10 -72.37 -3.36
C LEU A 39 17.20 -71.91 -4.51
N ASP A 40 16.36 -72.80 -5.06
CA ASP A 40 15.38 -72.45 -6.10
C ASP A 40 14.37 -71.41 -5.60
N ALA A 41 13.89 -71.58 -4.35
CA ALA A 41 12.98 -70.63 -3.72
C ALA A 41 13.64 -69.26 -3.49
N LEU A 42 14.92 -69.24 -3.09
CA LEU A 42 15.71 -68.02 -2.93
C LEU A 42 15.95 -67.33 -4.27
N ALA A 43 16.33 -68.07 -5.32
CA ALA A 43 16.52 -67.53 -6.66
C ALA A 43 15.22 -66.91 -7.20
N ALA A 44 14.09 -67.60 -7.04
CA ALA A 44 12.79 -67.06 -7.41
C ALA A 44 12.39 -65.82 -6.58
N ALA A 45 12.75 -65.77 -5.30
CA ALA A 45 12.55 -64.59 -4.46
C ALA A 45 13.45 -63.42 -4.86
N GLN A 46 14.68 -63.70 -5.30
CA GLN A 46 15.61 -62.70 -5.80
C GLN A 46 15.09 -62.07 -7.09
N VAL A 47 14.66 -62.87 -8.08
CA VAL A 47 14.06 -62.36 -9.32
C VAL A 47 12.86 -61.45 -9.03
N ARG A 48 11.92 -61.88 -8.17
CA ARG A 48 10.79 -61.04 -7.75
C ARG A 48 11.21 -59.74 -7.06
N THR A 49 12.35 -59.74 -6.38
CA THR A 49 12.88 -58.55 -5.71
C THR A 49 13.52 -57.61 -6.73
N GLU A 50 14.28 -58.15 -7.70
CA GLU A 50 14.86 -57.38 -8.81
C GLU A 50 13.77 -56.71 -9.65
N GLU A 51 12.70 -57.43 -10.00
CA GLU A 51 11.53 -56.86 -10.70
C GLU A 51 10.87 -55.72 -9.91
N ARG A 52 10.75 -55.86 -8.59
CA ARG A 52 10.22 -54.80 -7.71
C ARG A 52 11.15 -53.60 -7.63
N LEU A 53 12.46 -53.83 -7.62
CA LEU A 53 13.46 -52.77 -7.62
C LEU A 53 13.47 -52.01 -8.94
N GLU A 54 13.34 -52.68 -10.07
CA GLU A 54 13.22 -52.06 -11.39
C GLU A 54 11.93 -51.22 -11.50
N ALA A 55 10.81 -51.76 -11.03
CA ALA A 55 9.55 -51.00 -10.96
C ALA A 55 9.65 -49.78 -10.03
N LEU A 56 10.37 -49.90 -8.90
CA LEU A 56 10.61 -48.78 -8.00
C LEU A 56 11.51 -47.73 -8.64
N ALA A 57 12.59 -48.13 -9.31
CA ALA A 57 13.49 -47.23 -10.04
C ALA A 57 12.71 -46.42 -11.09
N GLY A 58 11.87 -47.09 -11.89
CA GLY A 58 11.02 -46.39 -12.87
C GLY A 58 10.03 -45.40 -12.23
N ARG A 59 9.50 -45.71 -11.04
CA ARG A 59 8.63 -44.77 -10.29
C ARG A 59 9.42 -43.57 -9.76
N VAL A 60 10.66 -43.77 -9.32
CA VAL A 60 11.55 -42.70 -8.86
C VAL A 60 11.92 -41.78 -10.02
N ASP A 61 12.26 -42.33 -11.19
CA ASP A 61 12.56 -41.54 -12.39
C ASP A 61 11.36 -40.71 -12.84
N ALA A 62 10.16 -41.30 -12.82
CA ALA A 62 8.93 -40.59 -13.14
C ALA A 62 8.63 -39.44 -12.16
N LEU A 63 8.92 -39.66 -10.86
CA LEU A 63 8.76 -38.63 -9.84
C LEU A 63 9.78 -37.51 -10.01
N ALA A 64 11.05 -37.82 -10.27
CA ALA A 64 12.10 -36.84 -10.53
C ALA A 64 11.75 -35.97 -11.75
N ALA A 65 11.28 -36.58 -12.84
CA ALA A 65 10.83 -35.85 -14.01
C ALA A 65 9.60 -34.96 -13.73
N ALA A 66 8.68 -35.41 -12.87
CA ALA A 66 7.54 -34.59 -12.44
C ALA A 66 7.97 -33.40 -11.57
N GLN A 67 8.95 -33.62 -10.68
CA GLN A 67 9.51 -32.57 -9.83
C GLN A 67 10.16 -31.46 -10.66
N VAL A 68 11.00 -31.81 -11.65
CA VAL A 68 11.63 -30.81 -12.55
C VAL A 68 10.57 -29.96 -13.25
N ARG A 69 9.50 -30.57 -13.80
CA ARG A 69 8.41 -29.82 -14.44
C ARG A 69 7.66 -28.90 -13.47
N THR A 70 7.55 -29.28 -12.20
CA THR A 70 6.94 -28.43 -11.17
C THR A 70 7.84 -27.27 -10.79
N GLU A 71 9.16 -27.50 -10.66
CA GLU A 71 10.15 -26.45 -10.39
C GLU A 71 10.16 -25.40 -11.51
N GLU A 72 10.15 -25.82 -12.78
CA GLU A 72 10.06 -24.92 -13.94
C GLU A 72 8.80 -24.03 -13.89
N ARG A 73 7.64 -24.62 -13.56
CA ARG A 73 6.38 -23.87 -13.42
C ARG A 73 6.41 -22.89 -12.25
N LEU A 74 7.04 -23.26 -11.14
CA LEU A 74 7.20 -22.38 -9.98
C LEU A 74 8.12 -21.20 -10.32
N GLU A 75 9.18 -21.42 -11.07
CA GLU A 75 10.03 -20.33 -11.55
C GLU A 75 9.27 -19.38 -12.50
N GLU A 76 8.47 -19.92 -13.42
CA GLU A 76 7.63 -19.11 -14.31
C GLU A 76 6.62 -18.27 -13.51
N LEU A 77 5.96 -18.88 -12.53
CA LEU A 77 5.05 -18.17 -11.63
C LEU A 77 5.78 -17.09 -10.83
N GLY A 78 6.98 -17.36 -10.34
CA GLY A 78 7.83 -16.38 -9.65
C GLY A 78 8.10 -15.16 -10.53
N ARG A 79 8.51 -15.38 -11.79
CA ARG A 79 8.73 -14.28 -12.75
C ARG A 79 7.45 -13.47 -13.03
N TYR A 80 6.29 -14.12 -13.04
CA TYR A 80 5.01 -13.45 -13.22
C TYR A 80 4.64 -12.60 -12.00
N VAL A 81 4.81 -13.14 -10.79
CA VAL A 81 4.60 -12.41 -9.53
C VAL A 81 5.52 -11.19 -9.44
N ASP A 82 6.81 -11.33 -9.78
CA ASP A 82 7.76 -10.21 -9.80
C ASP A 82 7.39 -9.12 -10.81
N ARG A 83 6.77 -9.50 -11.93
CA ARG A 83 6.24 -8.54 -12.91
C ARG A 83 5.02 -7.81 -12.35
N LEU A 84 4.09 -8.53 -11.73
CA LEU A 84 2.92 -7.93 -11.12
C LEU A 84 3.29 -6.99 -9.97
N ALA A 85 4.25 -7.36 -9.12
CA ALA A 85 4.73 -6.52 -8.03
C ALA A 85 5.21 -5.16 -8.56
N ARG A 86 6.06 -5.16 -9.60
CA ARG A 86 6.55 -3.92 -10.23
C ARG A 86 5.43 -3.07 -10.85
N ILE A 87 4.42 -3.71 -11.45
CA ILE A 87 3.25 -2.98 -12.00
C ILE A 87 2.47 -2.32 -10.86
N VAL A 88 2.24 -3.03 -9.75
CA VAL A 88 1.53 -2.51 -8.59
C VAL A 88 2.30 -1.35 -7.94
N GLU A 89 3.62 -1.46 -7.82
CA GLU A 89 4.48 -0.36 -7.34
C GLU A 89 4.33 0.88 -8.23
N GLY A 90 4.48 0.73 -9.54
CA GLY A 90 4.33 1.84 -10.48
C GLY A 90 2.93 2.47 -10.49
N LEU A 91 1.88 1.66 -10.34
CA LEU A 91 0.51 2.16 -10.18
C LEU A 91 0.34 2.93 -8.87
N THR A 92 0.95 2.46 -7.79
CA THR A 92 0.89 3.13 -6.48
C THR A 92 1.53 4.51 -6.52
N GLU A 93 2.67 4.64 -7.19
CA GLU A 93 3.34 5.92 -7.42
C GLU A 93 2.48 6.88 -8.26
N GLN A 94 1.89 6.39 -9.35
CA GLN A 94 1.01 7.20 -10.21
C GLN A 94 -0.24 7.67 -9.47
N VAL A 95 -0.88 6.81 -8.67
CA VAL A 95 -2.04 7.18 -7.85
C VAL A 95 -1.66 8.25 -6.84
N SER A 96 -0.51 8.11 -6.18
CA SER A 96 -0.02 9.11 -5.21
C SER A 96 0.21 10.48 -5.86
N ALA A 97 0.83 10.51 -7.04
CA ALA A 97 1.03 11.75 -7.81
C ALA A 97 -0.31 12.38 -8.21
N LEU A 98 -1.27 11.57 -8.67
CA LEU A 98 -2.61 12.05 -9.03
C LEU A 98 -3.36 12.62 -7.82
N THR A 99 -3.29 11.97 -6.66
CA THR A 99 -3.87 12.49 -5.42
C THR A 99 -3.28 13.87 -5.09
N GLY A 100 -1.97 14.04 -5.18
CA GLY A 100 -1.32 15.34 -4.97
C GLY A 100 -1.79 16.42 -5.95
N HIS A 101 -1.95 16.09 -7.23
CA HIS A 101 -2.49 17.04 -8.22
C HIS A 101 -3.96 17.40 -7.94
N VAL A 102 -4.78 16.45 -7.51
CA VAL A 102 -6.18 16.70 -7.15
C VAL A 102 -6.27 17.59 -5.91
N ASP A 103 -5.43 17.38 -4.90
CA ASP A 103 -5.38 18.22 -3.71
C ASP A 103 -5.00 19.66 -4.05
N TRP A 104 -3.99 19.85 -4.92
CA TRP A 104 -3.60 21.16 -5.43
C TRP A 104 -4.72 21.84 -6.21
N LEU A 105 -5.34 21.13 -7.17
CA LEU A 105 -6.47 21.65 -7.96
C LEU A 105 -7.65 22.05 -7.07
N ARG A 106 -7.92 21.27 -6.02
CA ARG A 106 -8.99 21.58 -5.07
C ARG A 106 -8.67 22.85 -4.27
N GLY A 107 -7.42 23.05 -3.88
CA GLY A 107 -6.94 24.28 -3.25
C GLY A 107 -7.15 25.51 -4.14
N ASP A 108 -6.59 25.49 -5.35
CA ASP A 108 -6.73 26.58 -6.34
C ASP A 108 -8.22 26.88 -6.64
N ALA A 109 -9.06 25.84 -6.78
CA ALA A 109 -10.48 26.02 -7.01
C ALA A 109 -11.21 26.68 -5.82
N ILE A 110 -10.76 26.47 -4.58
CA ILE A 110 -11.34 27.11 -3.41
C ILE A 110 -10.94 28.59 -3.36
N GLU A 111 -9.65 28.89 -3.51
CA GLU A 111 -9.14 30.28 -3.53
C GLU A 111 -9.86 31.12 -4.61
N ARG A 112 -9.98 30.58 -5.83
CA ARG A 112 -10.70 31.25 -6.93
C ARG A 112 -12.16 31.54 -6.60
N ARG A 113 -12.87 30.64 -5.89
CA ARG A 113 -14.28 30.88 -5.53
C ARG A 113 -14.44 32.14 -4.67
N TYR A 114 -13.56 32.34 -3.70
CA TYR A 114 -13.59 33.53 -2.85
C TYR A 114 -13.20 34.79 -3.62
N ARG A 115 -12.23 34.70 -4.54
CA ARG A 115 -11.78 35.82 -5.37
C ARG A 115 -12.80 36.24 -6.43
N GLU A 116 -13.41 35.28 -7.13
CA GLU A 116 -14.28 35.53 -8.29
C GLU A 116 -15.75 35.67 -7.92
N ARG A 117 -16.20 35.05 -6.82
CA ARG A 117 -17.62 35.04 -6.40
C ARG A 117 -17.81 35.46 -4.94
N PRO A 118 -17.23 36.58 -4.50
CA PRO A 118 -17.30 36.98 -3.08
C PRO A 118 -18.72 37.26 -2.60
N HIS A 119 -19.60 37.75 -3.46
CA HIS A 119 -21.00 38.00 -3.12
C HIS A 119 -21.77 36.72 -2.73
N THR A 120 -21.35 35.54 -3.21
CA THR A 120 -22.00 34.27 -2.84
C THR A 120 -21.65 33.86 -1.41
N TYR A 121 -20.40 34.04 -0.99
CA TYR A 121 -19.88 33.47 0.25
C TYR A 121 -19.75 34.49 1.39
N LEU A 122 -19.49 35.75 1.05
CA LEU A 122 -19.12 36.80 2.01
C LEU A 122 -20.19 37.88 2.14
N SER A 123 -21.33 37.75 1.46
CA SER A 123 -22.40 38.76 1.51
C SER A 123 -22.92 39.01 2.93
N THR A 124 -22.87 38.00 3.82
CA THR A 124 -23.21 38.10 5.24
C THR A 124 -22.36 39.13 5.98
N ILE A 125 -21.11 39.30 5.57
CA ILE A 125 -20.11 40.14 6.23
C ILE A 125 -20.24 41.60 5.75
N ALA A 126 -20.25 41.82 4.43
CA ALA A 126 -20.32 43.16 3.85
C ALA A 126 -21.10 43.18 2.53
N ARG A 127 -21.58 44.36 2.14
CA ARG A 127 -22.30 44.62 0.89
C ARG A 127 -21.39 45.28 -0.14
N GLY A 128 -21.67 45.07 -1.42
CA GLY A 128 -20.91 45.67 -2.51
C GLY A 128 -19.45 45.22 -2.56
N LEU A 129 -19.18 43.98 -2.16
CA LEU A 129 -17.84 43.41 -2.13
C LEU A 129 -17.22 43.33 -3.52
N HIS A 130 -16.05 43.93 -3.65
CA HIS A 130 -15.15 43.85 -4.81
C HIS A 130 -13.80 43.32 -4.34
N THR A 131 -13.23 42.37 -5.08
CA THR A 131 -11.90 41.84 -4.79
C THR A 131 -10.86 42.74 -5.40
N LEU A 132 -9.91 43.24 -4.60
CA LEU A 132 -8.81 44.05 -5.11
C LEU A 132 -8.01 43.24 -6.12
N SER A 133 -7.77 43.83 -7.28
CA SER A 133 -6.83 43.32 -8.26
C SER A 133 -5.39 43.42 -7.71
N PRO A 134 -4.44 42.66 -8.28
CA PRO A 134 -3.04 42.76 -7.87
C PRO A 134 -2.51 44.20 -7.90
N ARG A 135 -2.92 45.01 -8.89
CA ARG A 135 -2.50 46.42 -8.98
C ARG A 135 -3.11 47.28 -7.87
N GLU A 136 -4.41 47.15 -7.62
CA GLU A 136 -5.08 47.94 -6.56
C GLU A 136 -4.52 47.60 -5.17
N LEU A 137 -4.18 46.33 -4.93
CA LEU A 137 -3.52 45.92 -3.68
C LEU A 137 -2.10 46.49 -3.60
N ASP A 138 -1.34 46.43 -4.68
CA ASP A 138 0.03 46.96 -4.73
C ASP A 138 0.08 48.47 -4.47
N ASP A 139 -0.79 49.24 -5.14
CA ASP A 139 -0.89 50.69 -4.94
C ASP A 139 -1.25 51.03 -3.49
N LEU A 140 -2.15 50.24 -2.87
CA LEU A 140 -2.54 50.39 -1.47
C LEU A 140 -1.38 50.11 -0.51
N LEU A 141 -0.60 49.06 -0.78
CA LEU A 141 0.52 48.65 0.06
C LEU A 141 1.72 49.57 -0.10
N GLU A 142 2.03 50.05 -1.31
CA GLU A 142 3.09 51.02 -1.57
C GLU A 142 2.81 52.34 -0.85
N ALA A 143 1.56 52.82 -0.87
CA ALA A 143 1.16 53.98 -0.08
C ALA A 143 1.36 53.75 1.43
N ALA A 144 1.01 52.56 1.94
CA ALA A 144 1.19 52.23 3.36
C ALA A 144 2.67 52.17 3.80
N VAL A 145 3.58 51.76 2.90
CA VAL A 145 5.03 51.80 3.14
C VAL A 145 5.54 53.23 3.10
N ALA A 146 5.11 54.02 2.12
CA ALA A 146 5.47 55.43 2.00
C ALA A 146 5.04 56.24 3.23
N ASP A 147 3.88 55.92 3.80
CA ASP A 147 3.36 56.53 5.03
C ASP A 147 4.02 55.96 6.32
N GLY A 148 4.89 54.94 6.20
CA GLY A 148 5.58 54.31 7.31
C GLY A 148 4.69 53.43 8.21
N HIS A 149 3.48 53.07 7.75
CA HIS A 149 2.56 52.22 8.50
C HIS A 149 2.95 50.74 8.44
N LEU A 150 3.58 50.32 7.34
CA LEU A 150 4.00 48.94 7.07
C LEU A 150 5.45 48.87 6.59
N THR A 151 6.10 47.75 6.86
CA THR A 151 7.41 47.39 6.26
C THR A 151 7.23 46.58 4.97
N GLU A 152 8.30 46.46 4.18
CA GLU A 152 8.30 45.60 2.98
C GLU A 152 7.99 44.12 3.30
N ASP A 153 8.50 43.59 4.41
CA ASP A 153 8.19 42.21 4.81
C ASP A 153 6.71 42.04 5.17
N GLU A 154 6.10 43.06 5.78
CA GLU A 154 4.68 43.07 6.16
C GLU A 154 3.77 43.21 4.92
N THR A 155 4.16 44.01 3.92
CA THR A 155 3.43 44.09 2.65
C THR A 155 3.50 42.77 1.89
N ASP A 156 4.67 42.12 1.88
CA ASP A 156 4.84 40.77 1.35
C ASP A 156 3.97 39.72 2.07
N GLU A 157 3.76 39.84 3.38
CA GLU A 157 2.82 38.98 4.11
C GLU A 157 1.37 39.21 3.65
N LEU A 158 0.97 40.46 3.42
CA LEU A 158 -0.35 40.84 2.91
C LEU A 158 -0.59 40.44 1.46
N ARG A 159 0.42 40.56 0.58
CA ARG A 159 0.37 40.12 -0.83
C ARG A 159 0.06 38.63 -0.98
N ARG A 160 0.44 37.83 0.03
CA ARG A 160 0.19 36.38 0.08
C ARG A 160 -1.20 36.02 0.60
N ALA A 161 -2.07 36.99 0.93
CA ALA A 161 -3.47 36.74 1.23
C ALA A 161 -4.19 36.15 0.00
N ASP A 162 -5.11 35.19 0.22
CA ASP A 162 -5.77 34.52 -0.90
C ASP A 162 -6.75 35.46 -1.63
N ALA A 163 -7.37 36.36 -0.86
CA ALA A 163 -8.09 37.52 -1.37
C ALA A 163 -8.12 38.66 -0.34
N VAL A 164 -8.01 39.89 -0.84
CA VAL A 164 -8.35 41.12 -0.10
C VAL A 164 -9.48 41.79 -0.84
N LEU A 165 -10.57 42.04 -0.13
CA LEU A 165 -11.78 42.64 -0.70
C LEU A 165 -12.10 43.95 0.00
N VAL A 166 -12.75 44.85 -0.71
CA VAL A 166 -13.31 46.08 -0.15
C VAL A 166 -14.82 46.07 -0.36
N GLY A 167 -15.55 46.51 0.66
CA GLY A 167 -17.00 46.62 0.61
C GLY A 167 -17.51 47.61 1.64
N ARG A 168 -18.79 47.51 1.97
CA ARG A 168 -19.43 48.36 2.98
C ARG A 168 -20.11 47.54 4.07
N ARG A 169 -19.92 47.93 5.32
CA ARG A 169 -20.66 47.36 6.46
C ARG A 169 -22.16 47.51 6.27
N ARG A 170 -22.92 46.59 6.86
CA ARG A 170 -24.37 46.55 6.70
C ARG A 170 -25.06 47.60 7.57
N GLU A 171 -24.45 47.93 8.70
CA GLU A 171 -25.02 48.74 9.78
C GLU A 171 -24.93 50.23 9.47
N ASP A 172 -23.75 50.72 9.13
CA ASP A 172 -23.42 52.15 9.00
C ASP A 172 -22.93 52.55 7.59
N ARG A 173 -22.81 51.57 6.68
CA ARG A 173 -22.31 51.73 5.30
C ARG A 173 -20.88 52.25 5.19
N THR A 174 -20.10 52.18 6.27
CA THR A 174 -18.67 52.51 6.26
C THR A 174 -17.89 51.49 5.42
N GLU A 175 -16.79 51.94 4.84
CA GLU A 175 -15.90 51.06 4.07
C GLU A 175 -15.24 50.04 5.00
N VAL A 176 -15.22 48.78 4.59
CA VAL A 176 -14.57 47.70 5.33
C VAL A 176 -13.82 46.79 4.37
N PHE A 177 -12.60 46.45 4.75
CA PHE A 177 -11.75 45.49 4.07
C PHE A 177 -11.98 44.11 4.65
N VAL A 178 -12.04 43.11 3.78
CA VAL A 178 -12.23 41.71 4.14
C VAL A 178 -11.00 40.95 3.66
N VAL A 179 -10.20 40.44 4.59
CA VAL A 179 -9.00 39.66 4.30
C VAL A 179 -9.30 38.19 4.48
N VAL A 180 -9.11 37.41 3.40
CA VAL A 180 -9.54 36.01 3.32
C VAL A 180 -8.35 35.07 3.23
N GLU A 181 -8.36 34.05 4.10
CA GLU A 181 -7.57 32.82 3.95
C GLU A 181 -8.50 31.67 3.58
N ALA A 182 -8.25 31.02 2.45
CA ALA A 182 -9.06 29.96 1.91
C ALA A 182 -8.27 28.65 1.84
N SER A 183 -8.83 27.58 2.38
CA SER A 183 -8.22 26.25 2.33
C SER A 183 -9.28 25.17 2.17
N VAL A 184 -8.86 23.96 1.78
CA VAL A 184 -9.78 22.81 1.73
C VAL A 184 -10.35 22.53 3.12
N GLY A 185 -9.48 22.44 4.12
CA GLY A 185 -9.84 22.31 5.53
C GLY A 185 -9.11 23.35 6.36
N VAL A 186 -9.87 24.14 7.11
CA VAL A 186 -9.36 25.26 7.90
C VAL A 186 -8.80 24.77 9.23
N GLY A 187 -7.51 25.04 9.45
CA GLY A 187 -6.75 24.79 10.67
C GLY A 187 -6.37 26.07 11.43
N LEU A 188 -5.65 25.90 12.55
CA LEU A 188 -5.20 27.01 13.41
C LEU A 188 -4.32 28.01 12.65
N LYS A 189 -3.46 27.53 11.76
CA LYS A 189 -2.57 28.37 10.96
C LYS A 189 -3.35 29.29 10.03
N ASP A 190 -4.45 28.83 9.45
CA ASP A 190 -5.27 29.64 8.54
C ASP A 190 -5.96 30.78 9.30
N VAL A 191 -6.47 30.49 10.50
CA VAL A 191 -7.05 31.52 11.39
C VAL A 191 -6.03 32.57 11.77
N ASP A 192 -4.82 32.16 12.17
CA ASP A 192 -3.78 33.07 12.60
C ASP A 192 -3.21 33.89 11.43
N ARG A 193 -3.09 33.32 10.22
CA ARG A 193 -2.77 34.08 9.00
C ARG A 193 -3.84 35.13 8.69
N ALA A 194 -5.13 34.75 8.70
CA ALA A 194 -6.23 35.67 8.41
C ALA A 194 -6.23 36.84 9.40
N ARG A 195 -6.08 36.54 10.69
CA ARG A 195 -6.00 37.53 11.76
C ARG A 195 -4.82 38.48 11.56
N ARG A 196 -3.59 37.95 11.44
CA ARG A 196 -2.39 38.78 11.27
C ARG A 196 -2.50 39.71 10.06
N ARG A 197 -2.95 39.19 8.92
CA ARG A 197 -3.07 39.97 7.69
C ARG A 197 -4.14 41.05 7.84
N ALA A 198 -5.29 40.75 8.44
CA ALA A 198 -6.28 41.78 8.76
C ALA A 198 -5.73 42.85 9.72
N ASP A 199 -4.99 42.45 10.76
CA ASP A 199 -4.38 43.37 11.72
C ASP A 199 -3.33 44.30 11.05
N LEU A 200 -2.52 43.77 10.13
CA LEU A 200 -1.58 44.57 9.33
C LEU A 200 -2.32 45.60 8.48
N LEU A 201 -3.38 45.19 7.78
CA LEU A 201 -4.17 46.13 6.99
C LEU A 201 -4.84 47.20 7.89
N ALA A 202 -5.28 46.82 9.08
CA ALA A 202 -5.90 47.73 10.03
C ALA A 202 -4.94 48.81 10.55
N ARG A 203 -3.64 48.50 10.68
CA ARG A 203 -2.59 49.49 11.05
C ARG A 203 -2.46 50.65 10.06
N THR A 204 -2.97 50.50 8.84
CA THR A 204 -3.00 51.57 7.84
C THR A 204 -4.16 52.56 8.03
N GLY A 205 -4.88 52.48 9.16
CA GLY A 205 -6.05 53.30 9.45
C GLY A 205 -7.35 52.82 8.77
N ARG A 206 -7.30 51.65 8.11
CA ARG A 206 -8.42 51.03 7.43
C ARG A 206 -9.16 50.08 8.36
N ASP A 207 -10.45 49.96 8.16
CA ASP A 207 -11.24 48.98 8.89
C ASP A 207 -11.12 47.61 8.21
N ALA A 208 -10.60 46.60 8.90
CA ALA A 208 -10.33 45.29 8.31
C ALA A 208 -10.91 44.15 9.17
N VAL A 209 -11.52 43.17 8.51
CA VAL A 209 -12.02 41.95 9.14
C VAL A 209 -11.34 40.72 8.56
N ALA A 210 -10.93 39.82 9.44
CA ALA A 210 -10.33 38.54 9.08
C ALA A 210 -11.40 37.50 8.78
N VAL A 211 -11.19 36.71 7.72
CA VAL A 211 -12.07 35.62 7.30
C VAL A 211 -11.25 34.39 6.98
N VAL A 212 -11.69 33.25 7.49
CA VAL A 212 -11.25 31.93 7.02
C VAL A 212 -12.37 31.26 6.23
N GLY A 213 -12.00 30.70 5.08
CA GLY A 213 -12.89 30.05 4.13
C GLY A 213 -12.47 28.61 3.87
N GLY A 214 -13.42 27.68 3.81
CA GLY A 214 -13.12 26.31 3.40
C GLY A 214 -14.31 25.39 3.31
N THR A 215 -14.08 24.07 3.28
CA THR A 215 -15.17 23.07 3.28
C THR A 215 -15.46 22.51 4.67
N TRP A 216 -14.50 22.59 5.59
CA TRP A 216 -14.71 22.33 7.03
C TRP A 216 -13.69 23.13 7.85
N VAL A 217 -13.97 23.27 9.15
CA VAL A 217 -13.07 23.90 10.13
C VAL A 217 -12.84 22.94 11.28
N VAL A 218 -11.58 22.66 11.62
CA VAL A 218 -11.24 21.78 12.76
C VAL A 218 -11.62 22.44 14.10
N PRO A 219 -12.00 21.68 15.14
CA PRO A 219 -12.52 22.25 16.39
C PRO A 219 -11.61 23.30 17.05
N GLU A 220 -10.30 23.08 17.03
CA GLU A 220 -9.29 23.98 17.58
C GLU A 220 -9.28 25.31 16.81
N ALA A 221 -9.42 25.26 15.48
CA ALA A 221 -9.51 26.44 14.64
C ALA A 221 -10.83 27.19 14.86
N GLN A 222 -11.94 26.50 15.09
CA GLN A 222 -13.21 27.15 15.44
C GLN A 222 -13.12 27.91 16.77
N ALA A 223 -12.45 27.31 17.77
CA ALA A 223 -12.19 27.95 19.05
C ALA A 223 -11.30 29.19 18.89
N ALA A 224 -10.19 29.05 18.15
CA ALA A 224 -9.29 30.17 17.86
C ALA A 224 -9.99 31.29 17.08
N ALA A 225 -10.79 30.96 16.06
CA ALA A 225 -11.50 31.94 15.26
C ALA A 225 -12.50 32.75 16.10
N ARG A 226 -13.19 32.11 17.05
CA ARG A 226 -14.03 32.81 18.03
C ARG A 226 -13.23 33.74 18.94
N ALA A 227 -12.11 33.26 19.48
CA ALA A 227 -11.25 34.05 20.37
C ALA A 227 -10.62 35.26 19.67
N TYR A 228 -10.21 35.10 18.41
CA TYR A 228 -9.52 36.11 17.62
C TYR A 228 -10.42 36.95 16.72
N ARG A 229 -11.74 36.82 16.87
CA ARG A 229 -12.73 37.56 16.09
C ARG A 229 -12.60 37.37 14.57
N VAL A 230 -12.28 36.15 14.15
CA VAL A 230 -12.17 35.75 12.74
C VAL A 230 -13.49 35.12 12.28
N TRP A 231 -14.02 35.61 11.17
CA TRP A 231 -15.21 35.04 10.54
C TRP A 231 -14.90 33.68 9.92
N GLN A 232 -15.83 32.75 10.02
CA GLN A 232 -15.70 31.42 9.42
C GLN A 232 -16.72 31.26 8.31
N VAL A 233 -16.28 30.86 7.12
CA VAL A 233 -17.14 30.68 5.96
C VAL A 233 -16.94 29.28 5.41
N THR A 234 -17.97 28.45 5.52
CA THR A 234 -17.96 27.06 5.03
C THR A 234 -19.19 26.78 4.19
N ASP A 235 -19.00 26.28 2.97
CA ASP A 235 -20.08 25.90 2.05
C ASP A 235 -21.21 26.96 1.94
N GLY A 236 -20.83 28.24 1.85
CA GLY A 236 -21.77 29.36 1.73
C GLY A 236 -22.45 29.79 3.03
N ARG A 237 -22.13 29.16 4.17
CA ARG A 237 -22.57 29.59 5.49
C ARG A 237 -21.47 30.37 6.19
N ALA A 238 -21.78 31.61 6.55
CA ALA A 238 -20.91 32.45 7.37
C ALA A 238 -21.32 32.35 8.84
N VAL A 239 -20.35 32.05 9.70
CA VAL A 239 -20.48 32.06 11.16
C VAL A 239 -19.71 33.26 11.67
N ALA A 240 -20.42 34.18 12.33
CA ALA A 240 -19.82 35.33 12.97
C ALA A 240 -18.95 34.90 14.16
N PRO A 241 -17.82 35.60 14.42
CA PRO A 241 -17.16 35.46 15.70
C PRO A 241 -18.10 35.89 16.83
N ALA A 242 -18.00 35.24 18.00
CA ALA A 242 -18.80 35.63 19.16
C ALA A 242 -18.42 37.06 19.59
N SER A 243 -19.43 37.86 19.93
CA SER A 243 -19.32 39.28 20.31
C SER A 243 -18.48 39.48 21.58
#